data_AF-A0A8J3D636-F1
#
_entry.id   AF-A0A8J3D636-F1
#
_cell.length_a   1.000
_cell.length_b   1.000
_cell.length_c   1.000
_cell.angle_alpha   90.00
_cell.angle_beta   90.00
_cell.angle_gamma   90.00
#
_symmetry.space_group_name_H-M   'P 1'
#
loop_
_entity.id
_entity.type
_entity.pdbx_description
1 polymer ?
#
loop_
_entity_poly.entity_id
_entity_poly.type
_entity_poly.pdbx_seq_one_letter_code
_entity_poly.pdbx_strand_id
1 'polypeptide(L)' 'MDRDLFYNTVVAACMEVGRKARVLHQLSQGPDHPVNAFHPEGSYLKGLVLRIDE' A
#
# COMPACT_ATOMS: atom_id res chain seq x y z
N MET A 1 -8.69 -1.09 7.65
CA MET A 1 -7.67 -1.99 7.06
C MET A 1 -6.30 -1.47 7.44
N ASP A 2 -5.51 -2.34 8.06
CA ASP A 2 -4.11 -2.05 8.38
C ASP A 2 -3.23 -2.05 7.11
N ARG A 3 -2.12 -1.30 7.13
CA ARG A 3 -1.21 -1.17 5.97
C ARG A 3 -0.57 -2.51 5.61
N ASP A 4 -0.23 -3.32 6.59
CA ASP A 4 0.43 -4.61 6.34
C ASP A 4 -0.55 -5.61 5.73
N LEU A 5 -1.80 -5.60 6.20
CA LEU A 5 -2.87 -6.39 5.58
C LEU A 5 -3.05 -6.01 4.10
N PHE A 6 -3.13 -4.71 3.79
CA PHE A 6 -3.23 -4.24 2.41
C PHE A 6 -2.08 -4.71 1.53
N TYR A 7 -0.85 -4.52 2.00
CA TYR A 7 0.36 -4.91 1.30
C TYR A 7 0.36 -6.41 1.01
N ASN A 8 0.09 -7.22 2.05
CA ASN A 8 0.07 -8.67 1.93
C ASN A 8 -1.04 -9.17 1.00
N THR A 9 -2.22 -8.54 1.00
CA THR A 9 -3.30 -8.87 0.06
C THR A 9 -2.86 -8.63 -1.39
N VAL A 10 -2.20 -7.52 -1.69
CA VAL A 10 -1.73 -7.22 -3.05
C VAL A 10 -0.60 -8.18 -3.47
N VAL A 11 0.32 -8.49 -2.56
CA VAL A 11 1.39 -9.48 -2.82
C VAL A 11 0.81 -10.87 -3.08
N ALA A 12 -0.15 -11.30 -2.26
CA ALA A 12 -0.83 -12.59 -2.43
C ALA A 12 -1.52 -12.65 -3.81
N ALA A 13 -2.19 -11.57 -4.22
CA ALA A 13 -2.79 -11.49 -5.55
C ALA A 13 -1.74 -11.62 -6.67
N CYS A 14 -0.58 -10.96 -6.56
CA CYS A 14 0.53 -11.11 -7.53
C CYS A 14 1.04 -12.56 -7.61
N MET A 15 1.17 -13.23 -6.46
CA MET A 15 1.58 -14.65 -6.39
C MET A 15 0.54 -15.57 -7.03
N GLU A 16 -0.75 -15.35 -6.75
CA GLU A 16 -1.85 -16.16 -7.28
C GLU A 16 -1.92 -16.11 -8.80
N VAL A 17 -1.72 -14.92 -9.40
CA VAL A 17 -1.70 -14.77 -10.86
C VAL A 17 -0.33 -15.09 -11.48
N GLY A 18 0.66 -15.49 -10.68
CA GLY A 18 2.00 -15.83 -11.15
C GLY A 18 2.79 -14.66 -11.75
N ARG A 19 2.42 -13.41 -11.46
CA ARG A 19 3.09 -12.23 -12.01
C ARG A 19 4.10 -11.69 -11.02
N LYS A 20 5.36 -11.65 -11.45
CA LYS A 20 6.43 -11.00 -10.69
C LYS A 20 6.19 -9.49 -10.69
N ALA A 21 6.21 -8.88 -9.51
CA ALA A 21 6.03 -7.46 -9.35
C ALA A 21 7.00 -6.91 -8.30
N ARG A 22 7.40 -5.66 -8.46
CA ARG A 22 8.25 -4.92 -7.52
C ARG A 22 7.54 -3.65 -7.07
N VAL A 23 7.52 -3.43 -5.75
CA VAL A 23 6.93 -2.24 -5.15
C VAL A 23 7.90 -1.08 -5.31
N LEU A 24 7.46 -0.03 -6.01
CA LEU A 24 8.25 1.19 -6.21
C LEU A 24 7.97 2.22 -5.12
N HIS A 25 6.68 2.41 -4.79
CA HIS A 25 6.25 3.37 -3.78
C HIS A 25 5.08 2.82 -2.97
N GLN A 26 5.10 3.15 -1.67
CA GLN A 26 3.92 3.06 -0.81
C GLN A 26 3.35 4.46 -0.68
N LEU A 27 2.07 4.61 -1.00
CA LEU A 27 1.37 5.89 -0.99
C LEU A 27 0.48 5.97 0.26
N SER A 28 0.34 7.20 0.75
CA SER A 28 -0.62 7.61 1.78
C SER A 28 -1.42 8.81 1.28
N GLN A 29 -2.31 9.32 2.12
CA GLN A 29 -2.99 10.58 1.83
C GLN A 29 -2.00 11.76 1.69
N GLY A 30 -2.43 12.79 0.97
CA GLY A 30 -1.64 13.98 0.68
C GLY A 30 -1.41 14.89 1.88
N PRO A 31 -0.57 15.94 1.72
CA PRO A 31 -0.23 16.87 2.79
C PRO A 31 -1.41 17.74 3.26
N ASP A 32 -2.47 17.84 2.45
CA ASP A 32 -3.75 18.47 2.80
C ASP A 32 -4.58 17.64 3.80
N HIS A 33 -4.18 16.38 4.04
CA HIS A 33 -4.80 15.46 5.00
C HIS A 33 -3.72 14.85 5.93
N PRO A 34 -3.05 15.64 6.78
CA PRO A 34 -1.99 15.13 7.63
C PRO A 34 -2.52 14.12 8.66
N VAL A 35 -1.72 13.11 8.97
CA VAL A 35 -1.99 12.22 10.10
C VAL A 35 -1.57 12.93 11.38
N ASN A 36 -2.50 13.08 12.31
CA ASN A 36 -2.19 13.61 13.63
C ASN A 36 -1.35 12.57 14.40
N ALA A 37 -0.21 12.99 14.96
CA ALA A 37 0.69 12.12 15.71
C ALA A 37 0.02 11.44 16.93
N PHE A 38 -1.04 12.04 17.49
CA PHE A 38 -1.80 11.48 18.61
C PHE A 38 -3.02 10.65 18.20
N HIS A 39 -3.34 10.63 16.90
CA HIS A 39 -4.48 9.90 16.34
C HIS A 39 -4.04 9.13 15.08
N PRO A 40 -3.23 8.07 15.24
CA PRO A 40 -2.69 7.29 14.13
C PRO A 40 -3.76 6.61 13.27
N GLU A 41 -4.98 6.43 13.78
CA GLU A 41 -6.14 5.95 13.04
C GLU A 41 -6.51 6.84 11.86
N GLY A 42 -6.07 8.12 11.87
CA GLY A 42 -6.17 9.03 10.74
C GLY A 42 -5.35 8.60 9.52
N SER A 43 -4.47 7.60 9.63
CA SER A 43 -3.80 6.96 8.49
C SER A 43 -4.76 6.02 7.74
N TYR A 44 -5.71 6.59 7.01
CA TYR A 44 -6.80 5.81 6.38
C TYR A 44 -6.49 5.36 4.95
N LEU A 45 -5.78 6.16 4.15
CA LEU A 45 -5.51 5.88 2.73
C LEU A 45 -4.25 5.01 2.57
N LYS A 46 -4.31 4.01 1.68
CA LYS A 46 -3.17 3.17 1.31
C LYS A 46 -3.14 3.02 -0.20
N GLY A 47 -1.94 3.05 -0.78
CA GLY A 47 -1.73 2.76 -2.19
C GLY A 47 -0.36 2.14 -2.42
N LEU A 48 -0.23 1.39 -3.52
CA LEU A 48 1.04 0.84 -3.99
C LEU A 48 1.25 1.23 -5.45
N VAL A 49 2.45 1.70 -5.77
CA VAL A 49 2.92 1.78 -7.16
C VAL A 49 3.74 0.53 -7.42
N LEU A 50 3.28 -0.28 -8.37
CA LEU A 50 3.92 -1.54 -8.74
C LEU A 50 4.53 -1.45 -10.13
N ARG A 51 5.75 -1.94 -10.28
CA ARG A 51 6.28 -2.36 -11.57
C ARG A 51 6.01 -3.85 -11.74
N ILE A 52 5.44 -4.23 -12.88
CA ILE A 52 5.35 -5.64 -13.27
C ILE A 52 6.62 -6.00 -14.03
N ASP A 53 7.22 -7.13 -13.67
CA ASP A 53 8.36 -7.67 -14.37
C ASP A 53 7.87 -8.49 -15.56
N GLU A 54 8.59 -8.40 -16.68
CA GLU A 54 8.33 -9.16 -17.91
C GLU A 54 8.46 -10.69 -17.69
#